data_AF-A0A538QRW4-F1
#
_entry.id   AF-A0A538QRW4-F1
#
_cell.length_a   1.000
_cell.length_b   1.000
_cell.length_c   1.000
_cell.angle_alpha   90.00
_cell.angle_beta   90.00
_cell.angle_gamma   90.00
#
_symmetry.space_group_name_H-M   'P 1'
#
loop_
_entity.id
_entity.type
_entity.pdbx_description
1 polymer ?
#
loop_
_entity_poly.entity_id
_entity_poly.type
_entity_poly.pdbx_seq_one_letter_code
_entity_poly.pdbx_strand_id
1 'polypeptide(L)'
;MSVAAAVVRALPIAGAVAIAMVAVAQADGTGVIAAVTAPADRAALATAIVDAIAAEAGPGRGRIVEDAVVEARAAVATGAVPVARLVGFRRVREMIDDGWRAFQRVQIDFAQSRLAAARSAAEALVALPGGAELYADAALRLGAVMQYRRVPEAPAVIALALALDPERPITLAEFSPDVIDAIAAVRAAAAPLQRLHVVTRP
;
A
#
# COMPACT_ATOMS: atom_id res chain seq x y z
N MET A 1 32.04 -46.39 -14.96
CA MET A 1 31.13 -45.28 -15.28
C MET A 1 30.09 -45.22 -14.16
N SER A 2 30.32 -44.37 -13.17
CA SER A 2 29.43 -44.21 -12.00
C SER A 2 28.77 -42.85 -12.11
N VAL A 3 27.45 -42.83 -12.29
CA VAL A 3 26.65 -41.60 -12.28
C VAL A 3 26.51 -41.18 -10.82
N ALA A 4 27.26 -40.16 -10.41
CA ALA A 4 27.24 -39.65 -9.05
C ALA A 4 25.99 -38.78 -8.85
N ALA A 5 25.14 -39.17 -7.89
CA ALA A 5 23.90 -38.48 -7.56
C ALA A 5 24.18 -37.14 -6.85
N ALA A 6 23.74 -36.04 -7.45
CA ALA A 6 23.64 -34.74 -6.78
C ALA A 6 22.44 -34.78 -5.82
N VAL A 7 22.69 -34.58 -4.52
CA VAL A 7 21.61 -34.47 -3.53
C VAL A 7 21.23 -32.99 -3.42
N VAL A 8 20.16 -32.60 -4.12
CA VAL A 8 19.55 -31.28 -3.98
C VAL A 8 18.57 -31.33 -2.81
N ARG A 9 18.87 -30.63 -1.71
CA ARG A 9 17.91 -30.42 -0.62
C ARG A 9 17.34 -29.01 -0.74
N ALA A 10 16.08 -28.91 -1.14
CA ALA A 10 15.30 -27.69 -0.97
C ALA A 10 15.08 -27.48 0.54
N LEU A 11 15.79 -26.52 1.13
CA LEU A 11 15.58 -26.12 2.51
C LEU A 11 14.73 -24.85 2.50
N PRO A 12 13.53 -24.82 3.11
CA PRO A 12 12.82 -23.58 3.36
C PRO A 12 13.62 -22.80 4.41
N ILE A 13 14.53 -21.93 3.98
CA ILE A 13 15.30 -21.08 4.90
C ILE A 13 14.38 -19.93 5.32
N ALA A 14 13.65 -20.13 6.41
CA ALA A 14 13.09 -19.05 7.21
C ALA A 14 14.26 -18.34 7.93
N GLY A 15 14.96 -17.46 7.21
CA GLY A 15 16.09 -16.69 7.74
C GLY A 15 15.61 -15.56 8.64
N ALA A 16 15.34 -15.86 9.90
CA ALA A 16 15.19 -14.84 10.93
C ALA A 16 16.57 -14.37 11.40
N VAL A 17 17.06 -13.26 10.84
CA VAL A 17 18.16 -12.48 11.44
C VAL A 17 17.53 -11.34 12.23
N ALA A 18 17.44 -11.51 13.54
CA ALA A 18 17.04 -10.45 14.45
C ALA A 18 18.18 -9.44 14.60
N ILE A 19 18.09 -8.31 13.87
CA ILE A 19 18.87 -7.10 14.15
C ILE A 19 17.88 -5.92 14.16
N ALA A 20 18.00 -5.11 15.20
CA ALA A 20 17.11 -4.02 15.59
C ALA A 20 16.72 -3.06 14.44
N MET A 21 15.43 -2.70 14.43
CA MET A 21 14.81 -1.52 13.80
C MET A 21 15.50 -0.92 12.56
N VAL A 22 15.51 -1.68 11.46
CA VAL A 22 15.51 -1.14 10.08
C VAL A 22 14.57 -2.03 9.30
N ALA A 23 13.68 -1.48 8.47
CA ALA A 23 12.74 -2.23 7.67
C ALA A 23 13.49 -3.25 6.78
N VAL A 24 13.59 -4.50 7.23
CA VAL A 24 14.24 -5.57 6.48
C VAL A 24 13.29 -5.96 5.36
N ALA A 25 13.69 -5.69 4.11
CA ALA A 25 13.04 -6.23 2.94
C ALA A 25 13.11 -7.76 3.03
N GLN A 26 11.99 -8.39 3.41
CA GLN A 26 11.81 -9.83 3.32
C GLN A 26 11.35 -10.11 1.88
N ALA A 27 12.21 -10.76 1.11
CA ALA A 27 11.81 -11.33 -0.17
C ALA A 27 11.24 -12.73 0.09
N ASP A 28 9.95 -12.92 -0.18
CA ASP A 28 9.38 -14.28 -0.29
C ASP A 28 10.00 -14.94 -1.53
N GLY A 29 11.05 -15.73 -1.32
CA GLY A 29 11.78 -16.41 -2.38
C GLY A 29 12.41 -17.71 -1.90
N THR A 30 12.43 -18.72 -2.77
CA THR A 30 13.10 -19.99 -2.49
C THR A 30 14.61 -19.83 -2.71
N GLY A 31 15.38 -19.88 -1.63
CA GLY A 31 16.85 -19.93 -1.70
C GLY A 31 17.33 -21.35 -1.96
N VAL A 32 18.04 -21.59 -3.06
CA VAL A 32 18.67 -22.89 -3.36
C VAL A 32 20.15 -22.82 -3.02
N ILE A 33 20.59 -23.61 -2.04
CA ILE A 33 22.00 -23.80 -1.72
C ILE A 33 22.43 -25.15 -2.29
N ALA A 34 23.32 -25.12 -3.29
CA ALA A 34 23.94 -26.33 -3.80
C ALA A 34 25.21 -26.64 -3.01
N ALA A 35 25.20 -27.71 -2.22
CA ALA A 35 26.38 -28.25 -1.58
C ALA A 35 27.04 -29.26 -2.52
N VAL A 36 28.26 -28.97 -2.97
CA VAL A 36 29.01 -29.87 -3.85
C VAL A 36 30.07 -30.61 -3.04
N THR A 37 30.08 -31.93 -3.11
CA THR A 37 31.02 -32.80 -2.37
C THR A 37 32.34 -33.07 -3.12
N ALA A 38 32.49 -32.52 -4.34
CA ALA A 38 33.68 -32.60 -5.19
C ALA A 38 33.79 -31.32 -6.06
N PRO A 39 34.89 -31.04 -6.76
CA PRO A 39 34.95 -29.88 -7.66
C PRO A 39 33.99 -30.11 -8.83
N ALA A 40 32.80 -29.51 -8.79
CA ALA A 40 31.86 -29.55 -9.91
C ALA A 40 32.25 -28.53 -10.97
N ASP A 41 31.99 -28.90 -12.23
CA ASP A 41 31.91 -27.95 -13.33
C ASP A 41 30.88 -26.87 -12.96
N ARG A 42 31.33 -25.61 -12.92
CA ARG A 42 30.51 -24.45 -12.56
C ARG A 42 29.29 -24.32 -13.48
N ALA A 43 29.41 -24.73 -14.74
CA ALA A 43 28.29 -24.71 -15.69
C ALA A 43 27.23 -25.76 -15.33
N ALA A 44 27.65 -26.98 -14.98
CA ALA A 44 26.73 -28.04 -14.55
C ALA A 44 26.02 -27.70 -13.24
N LEU A 45 26.72 -27.03 -12.30
CA LEU A 45 26.14 -26.56 -11.05
C LEU A 45 25.07 -25.49 -11.28
N ALA A 46 25.34 -24.52 -12.16
CA ALA A 46 24.39 -23.47 -12.50
C ALA A 46 23.12 -24.05 -13.13
N THR A 47 23.25 -25.00 -14.07
CA THR A 47 22.11 -25.68 -14.68
C THR A 47 21.29 -26.46 -13.66
N ALA A 48 21.93 -27.20 -12.75
CA ALA A 48 21.23 -27.95 -11.71
C ALA A 48 20.45 -27.05 -10.73
N ILE A 49 20.95 -25.85 -10.44
CA ILE A 49 20.26 -24.85 -9.62
C ILE A 49 19.03 -24.30 -10.37
N VAL A 50 19.19 -23.96 -11.66
CA VAL A 50 18.09 -23.45 -12.50
C VAL A 50 16.98 -24.49 -12.63
N ASP A 51 17.33 -25.75 -12.88
CA ASP A 51 16.37 -26.85 -13.00
C ASP A 51 15.63 -27.10 -11.68
N ALA A 52 16.33 -27.02 -10.54
CA ALA A 52 15.70 -27.14 -9.22
C ALA A 52 14.72 -26.00 -8.93
N ILE A 53 15.06 -24.76 -9.30
CA ILE A 53 14.17 -23.58 -9.17
C ILE A 53 12.94 -23.74 -10.07
N ALA A 54 13.14 -24.20 -11.31
CA ALA A 54 12.05 -24.42 -12.28
C ALA A 54 11.10 -25.55 -11.85
N ALA A 55 11.64 -26.61 -11.24
CA ALA A 55 10.84 -27.73 -10.73
C ALA A 55 9.93 -27.34 -9.56
N GLU A 56 10.39 -26.45 -8.67
CA GLU A 56 9.62 -25.98 -7.51
C GLU A 56 8.62 -24.84 -7.85
N ALA A 57 8.99 -23.93 -8.75
CA ALA A 57 8.14 -22.77 -9.08
C ALA A 57 6.94 -23.13 -10.00
N GLY A 58 7.02 -24.26 -10.71
CA GLY A 58 6.13 -24.59 -11.83
C GLY A 58 6.42 -23.72 -13.08
N PRO A 59 6.02 -24.18 -14.28
CA PRO A 59 6.35 -23.47 -15.51
C PRO A 59 5.72 -22.06 -15.53
N GLY A 60 6.56 -21.03 -15.62
CA GLY A 60 6.16 -19.64 -15.84
C GLY A 60 5.97 -18.77 -14.59
N ARG A 61 6.34 -19.22 -13.39
CA ARG A 61 6.11 -18.47 -12.13
C ARG A 61 7.33 -17.87 -11.44
N GLY A 62 8.54 -18.06 -11.96
CA GLY A 62 9.77 -17.52 -11.36
C GLY A 62 10.59 -16.71 -12.36
N ARG A 63 11.00 -15.50 -11.96
CA ARG A 63 12.08 -14.75 -12.62
C ARG A 63 13.34 -14.93 -11.79
N ILE A 64 14.42 -15.36 -12.44
CA ILE A 64 15.73 -15.46 -11.79
C ILE A 64 16.33 -14.05 -11.73
N VAL A 65 16.68 -13.62 -10.53
CA VAL A 65 17.31 -12.32 -10.26
C VAL A 65 18.67 -12.59 -9.64
N GLU A 66 19.74 -12.05 -10.24
CA GLU A 66 21.12 -12.25 -9.77
C GLU A 66 21.34 -11.69 -8.35
N ASP A 67 20.72 -10.55 -8.02
CA ASP A 67 20.74 -9.97 -6.67
C ASP A 67 19.34 -9.52 -6.25
N ALA A 68 18.56 -10.49 -5.75
CA ALA A 68 17.18 -10.27 -5.33
C ALA A 68 17.07 -9.26 -4.18
N VAL A 69 18.11 -9.12 -3.34
CA VAL A 69 18.09 -8.21 -2.19
C VAL A 69 18.31 -6.76 -2.64
N VAL A 70 19.23 -6.54 -3.59
CA VAL A 70 19.43 -5.21 -4.18
C VAL A 70 18.21 -4.77 -5.00
N GLU A 71 17.62 -5.67 -5.81
CA GLU A 71 16.39 -5.35 -6.57
C GLU A 71 15.22 -5.06 -5.61
N ALA A 72 15.06 -5.82 -4.53
CA ALA A 72 14.02 -5.55 -3.52
C ALA A 72 14.23 -4.22 -2.78
N ARG A 73 15.47 -3.88 -2.43
CA ARG A 73 15.79 -2.58 -1.81
C ARG A 73 15.53 -1.42 -2.75
N ALA A 74 15.90 -1.56 -4.02
CA ALA A 74 15.60 -0.56 -5.04
C ALA A 74 14.09 -0.40 -5.23
N ALA A 75 13.34 -1.51 -5.28
CA ALA A 75 11.88 -1.47 -5.37
C ALA A 75 11.24 -0.75 -4.18
N VAL A 76 11.67 -1.06 -2.94
CA VAL A 76 11.20 -0.36 -1.73
C VAL A 76 11.58 1.12 -1.74
N ALA A 77 12.80 1.45 -2.19
CA ALA A 77 13.24 2.84 -2.36
C ALA A 77 12.42 3.60 -3.40
N THR A 78 11.87 2.91 -4.41
CA THR A 78 10.90 3.47 -5.38
C THR A 78 9.44 3.42 -4.89
N GLY A 79 9.19 3.00 -3.65
CA GLY A 79 7.86 3.01 -3.03
C GLY A 79 7.08 1.70 -3.12
N ALA A 80 7.72 0.57 -3.42
CA ALA A 80 7.05 -0.72 -3.44
C ALA A 80 6.50 -1.09 -2.04
N VAL A 81 5.19 -1.35 -1.97
CA VAL A 81 4.49 -1.73 -0.75
C VAL A 81 4.31 -3.25 -0.72
N PRO A 82 4.60 -3.93 0.41
CA PRO A 82 4.39 -5.39 0.53
C PRO A 82 2.97 -5.82 0.17
N VAL A 83 2.82 -6.99 -0.49
CA VAL A 83 1.53 -7.50 -0.97
C VAL A 83 0.48 -7.62 0.14
N ALA A 84 0.89 -8.03 1.35
CA ALA A 84 0.00 -8.09 2.51
C ALA A 84 -0.61 -6.72 2.86
N ARG A 85 0.12 -5.62 2.64
CA ARG A 85 -0.39 -4.26 2.84
C ARG A 85 -1.30 -3.81 1.70
N LEU A 86 -1.10 -4.30 0.47
CA LEU A 86 -2.00 -4.01 -0.67
C LEU A 86 -3.44 -4.52 -0.47
N VAL A 87 -3.63 -5.57 0.34
CA VAL A 87 -4.98 -6.05 0.71
C VAL A 87 -5.75 -4.99 1.50
N GLY A 88 -5.08 -4.29 2.42
CA GLY A 88 -5.69 -3.19 3.18
C GLY A 88 -6.11 -2.04 2.27
N PHE A 89 -5.23 -1.62 1.36
CA PHE A 89 -5.54 -0.59 0.35
C PHE A 89 -6.75 -0.97 -0.51
N ARG A 90 -6.77 -2.21 -1.03
CA ARG A 90 -7.88 -2.70 -1.86
C ARG A 90 -9.20 -2.64 -1.09
N ARG A 91 -9.21 -3.17 0.13
CA ARG A 91 -10.39 -3.18 0.98
C ARG A 91 -10.92 -1.76 1.18
N VAL A 92 -10.07 -0.80 1.55
CA VAL A 92 -10.49 0.59 1.77
C VAL A 92 -11.06 1.20 0.48
N ARG A 93 -10.42 0.98 -0.68
CA ARG A 93 -10.97 1.44 -1.98
C ARG A 93 -12.36 0.89 -2.26
N GLU A 94 -12.58 -0.40 -2.03
CA GLU A 94 -13.90 -1.03 -2.16
C GLU A 94 -14.91 -0.37 -1.20
N MET A 95 -14.51 -0.07 0.04
CA MET A 95 -15.38 0.65 0.99
C MET A 95 -15.77 2.04 0.50
N ILE A 96 -14.82 2.78 -0.06
CA ILE A 96 -15.06 4.12 -0.62
C ILE A 96 -16.02 4.03 -1.82
N ASP A 97 -15.77 3.11 -2.74
CA ASP A 97 -16.60 2.90 -3.93
C ASP A 97 -18.03 2.50 -3.56
N ASP A 98 -18.19 1.59 -2.60
CA ASP A 98 -19.51 1.17 -2.10
C ASP A 98 -20.26 2.35 -1.47
N GLY A 99 -19.57 3.11 -0.61
CA GLY A 99 -20.15 4.28 0.04
C GLY A 99 -20.56 5.36 -0.96
N TRP A 100 -19.74 5.58 -1.98
CA TRP A 100 -20.03 6.55 -3.03
C TRP A 100 -21.19 6.12 -3.94
N ARG A 101 -21.23 4.85 -4.36
CA ARG A 101 -22.36 4.30 -5.11
C ARG A 101 -23.66 4.38 -4.30
N ALA A 102 -23.60 4.14 -3.00
CA ALA A 102 -24.76 4.30 -2.13
C ALA A 102 -25.23 5.75 -2.06
N PHE A 103 -24.31 6.72 -1.99
CA PHE A 103 -24.65 8.15 -2.04
C PHE A 103 -25.35 8.51 -3.36
N GLN A 104 -24.81 8.05 -4.50
CA GLN A 104 -25.42 8.26 -5.82
C GLN A 104 -26.81 7.62 -5.95
N ARG A 105 -27.08 6.55 -5.19
CA ARG A 105 -28.40 5.90 -5.09
C ARG A 105 -29.28 6.48 -3.98
N VAL A 106 -28.89 7.61 -3.39
CA VAL A 106 -29.62 8.32 -2.33
C VAL A 106 -29.79 7.49 -1.04
N GLN A 107 -28.90 6.53 -0.79
CA GLN A 107 -28.82 5.75 0.46
C GLN A 107 -27.91 6.47 1.46
N ILE A 108 -28.34 7.66 1.91
CA ILE A 108 -27.48 8.65 2.57
C ILE A 108 -26.90 8.16 3.90
N ASP A 109 -27.69 7.52 4.76
CA ASP A 109 -27.20 7.03 6.06
C ASP A 109 -26.17 5.91 5.90
N PHE A 110 -26.41 5.00 4.95
CA PHE A 110 -25.46 3.94 4.64
C PHE A 110 -24.18 4.53 4.04
N ALA A 111 -24.28 5.47 3.11
CA ALA A 111 -23.13 6.13 2.50
C ALA A 111 -22.26 6.83 3.55
N GLN A 112 -22.86 7.60 4.45
CA GLN A 112 -22.13 8.29 5.52
C GLN A 112 -21.43 7.30 6.44
N SER A 113 -22.14 6.28 6.92
CA SER A 113 -21.56 5.24 7.80
C SER A 113 -20.41 4.50 7.11
N ARG A 114 -20.60 4.12 5.84
CA ARG A 114 -19.62 3.38 5.04
C ARG A 114 -18.36 4.20 4.77
N LEU A 115 -18.50 5.48 4.42
CA LEU A 115 -17.38 6.39 4.16
C LEU A 115 -16.65 6.78 5.45
N ALA A 116 -17.36 6.96 6.57
CA ALA A 116 -16.74 7.14 7.87
C ALA A 116 -15.89 5.91 8.27
N ALA A 117 -16.43 4.70 8.09
CA ALA A 117 -15.69 3.48 8.32
C ALA A 117 -14.47 3.33 7.38
N ALA A 118 -14.61 3.73 6.11
CA ALA A 118 -13.50 3.72 5.15
C ALA A 118 -12.37 4.66 5.58
N ARG A 119 -12.72 5.87 6.01
CA ARG A 119 -11.75 6.85 6.54
C ARG A 119 -11.01 6.31 7.76
N SER A 120 -11.72 5.74 8.74
CA SER A 120 -11.08 5.15 9.93
C SER A 120 -10.19 3.95 9.57
N ALA A 121 -10.60 3.11 8.62
CA ALA A 121 -9.77 2.00 8.17
C ALA A 121 -8.50 2.47 7.41
N ALA A 122 -8.58 3.62 6.73
CA ALA A 122 -7.45 4.22 6.03
C ALA A 122 -6.38 4.80 6.97
N GLU A 123 -6.71 5.12 8.23
CA GLU A 123 -5.75 5.69 9.22
C GLU A 123 -4.49 4.82 9.37
N ALA A 124 -4.67 3.50 9.42
CA ALA A 124 -3.56 2.55 9.53
C ALA A 124 -2.65 2.51 8.28
N LEU A 125 -3.10 3.10 7.16
CA LEU A 125 -2.38 3.12 5.89
C LEU A 125 -1.70 4.47 5.62
N VAL A 126 -2.02 5.55 6.34
CA VAL A 126 -1.55 6.92 6.07
C VAL A 126 -0.02 7.03 6.01
N ALA A 127 0.70 6.27 6.83
CA ALA A 127 2.16 6.28 6.87
C ALA A 127 2.83 5.56 5.67
N LEU A 128 2.03 4.96 4.78
CA LEU A 128 2.50 4.20 3.62
C LEU A 128 2.36 5.04 2.35
N PRO A 129 3.22 4.81 1.33
CA PRO A 129 3.05 5.43 0.03
C PRO A 129 1.64 5.20 -0.54
N GLY A 130 0.96 6.28 -0.96
CA GLY A 130 -0.41 6.26 -1.47
C GLY A 130 -1.50 6.25 -0.38
N GLY A 131 -1.14 6.13 0.90
CA GLY A 131 -2.08 6.03 2.01
C GLY A 131 -2.74 7.35 2.37
N ALA A 132 -1.99 8.45 2.29
CA ALA A 132 -2.50 9.80 2.55
C ALA A 132 -3.56 10.19 1.51
N GLU A 133 -3.32 9.85 0.24
CA GLU A 133 -4.23 10.09 -0.89
C GLU A 133 -5.51 9.25 -0.75
N LEU A 134 -5.38 8.00 -0.31
CA LEU A 134 -6.55 7.14 -0.05
C LEU A 134 -7.39 7.64 1.13
N TYR A 135 -6.73 8.10 2.19
CA TYR A 135 -7.39 8.74 3.32
C TYR A 135 -8.07 10.05 2.91
N ALA A 136 -7.39 10.87 2.10
CA ALA A 136 -7.92 12.10 1.55
C ALA A 136 -9.17 11.84 0.71
N ASP A 137 -9.18 10.82 -0.15
CA ASP A 137 -10.34 10.48 -0.97
C ASP A 137 -11.54 10.04 -0.13
N ALA A 138 -11.32 9.19 0.89
CA ALA A 138 -12.37 8.80 1.84
C ALA A 138 -12.93 10.01 2.61
N ALA A 139 -12.04 10.89 3.08
CA ALA A 139 -12.41 12.11 3.79
C ALA A 139 -13.19 13.07 2.90
N LEU A 140 -12.75 13.31 1.66
CA LEU A 140 -13.42 14.22 0.72
C LEU A 140 -14.83 13.75 0.41
N ARG A 141 -15.00 12.46 0.08
CA ARG A 141 -16.31 11.87 -0.23
C ARG A 141 -17.22 11.87 0.99
N LEU A 142 -16.69 11.60 2.19
CA LEU A 142 -17.45 11.75 3.44
C LEU A 142 -17.88 13.20 3.65
N GLY A 143 -16.98 14.16 3.44
CA GLY A 143 -17.25 15.59 3.53
C GLY A 143 -18.36 16.04 2.58
N ALA A 144 -18.38 15.52 1.35
CA ALA A 144 -19.46 15.75 0.40
C ALA A 144 -20.83 15.23 0.88
N VAL A 145 -20.88 14.01 1.45
CA VAL A 145 -22.11 13.45 2.04
C VAL A 145 -22.56 14.28 3.25
N MET A 146 -21.62 14.70 4.10
CA MET A 146 -21.90 15.55 5.26
C MET A 146 -22.43 16.92 4.82
N GLN A 147 -21.86 17.52 3.77
CA GLN A 147 -22.32 18.79 3.20
C GLN A 147 -23.76 18.67 2.68
N TYR A 148 -24.08 17.58 1.97
CA TYR A 148 -25.45 17.30 1.52
C TYR A 148 -26.45 17.27 2.69
N ARG A 149 -26.05 16.68 3.82
CA ARG A 149 -26.85 16.64 5.06
C ARG A 149 -26.79 17.93 5.89
N ARG A 150 -26.03 18.94 5.44
CA ARG A 150 -25.78 20.20 6.17
C ARG A 150 -25.17 19.98 7.56
N VAL A 151 -24.27 19.01 7.67
CA VAL A 151 -23.53 18.73 8.91
C VAL A 151 -22.45 19.80 9.10
N PRO A 152 -22.41 20.52 10.23
CA PRO A 152 -21.50 21.65 10.46
C PRO A 152 -20.01 21.31 10.31
N GLU A 153 -19.62 20.06 10.56
CA GLU A 153 -18.25 19.59 10.50
C GLU A 153 -17.77 19.30 9.06
N ALA A 154 -18.67 19.34 8.06
CA ALA A 154 -18.33 19.05 6.66
C ALA A 154 -17.13 19.87 6.14
N PRO A 155 -17.03 21.20 6.36
CA PRO A 155 -15.91 22.00 5.90
C PRO A 155 -14.56 21.55 6.49
N ALA A 156 -14.53 21.15 7.76
CA ALA A 156 -13.30 20.69 8.41
C ALA A 156 -12.82 19.36 7.81
N VAL A 157 -13.74 18.46 7.49
CA VAL A 157 -13.41 17.18 6.85
C VAL A 157 -12.93 17.40 5.40
N ILE A 158 -13.55 18.34 4.66
CA ILE A 158 -13.10 18.74 3.32
C ILE A 158 -11.71 19.38 3.40
N ALA A 159 -11.47 20.28 4.35
CA ALA A 159 -10.17 20.93 4.54
C ALA A 159 -9.06 19.92 4.81
N LEU A 160 -9.32 18.91 5.64
CA LEU A 160 -8.38 17.82 5.90
C LEU A 160 -8.04 17.06 4.61
N ALA A 161 -9.04 16.72 3.80
CA ALA A 161 -8.81 16.01 2.54
C ALA A 161 -7.91 16.81 1.58
N LEU A 162 -8.19 18.12 1.43
CA LEU A 162 -7.41 19.00 0.55
C LEU A 162 -6.00 19.28 1.07
N ALA A 163 -5.79 19.24 2.39
CA ALA A 163 -4.46 19.38 2.98
C ALA A 163 -3.59 18.13 2.73
N LEU A 164 -4.21 16.95 2.63
CA LEU A 164 -3.53 15.69 2.39
C LEU A 164 -3.28 15.40 0.90
N ASP A 165 -4.21 15.80 0.02
CA ASP A 165 -4.07 15.66 -1.43
C ASP A 165 -4.51 16.96 -2.13
N PRO A 166 -3.65 18.01 -2.16
CA PRO A 166 -4.02 19.32 -2.69
C PRO A 166 -4.22 19.33 -4.21
N GLU A 167 -3.55 18.41 -4.92
CA GLU A 167 -3.53 18.27 -6.38
C GLU A 167 -4.66 17.38 -6.91
N ARG A 168 -5.48 16.77 -6.04
CA ARG A 168 -6.62 15.94 -6.46
C ARG A 168 -7.52 16.70 -7.43
N PRO A 169 -7.76 16.18 -8.64
CA PRO A 169 -8.73 16.76 -9.55
C PRO A 169 -10.12 16.79 -8.93
N ILE A 170 -10.73 17.97 -8.89
CA ILE A 170 -12.13 18.17 -8.48
C ILE A 170 -12.91 18.58 -9.72
N THR A 171 -13.94 17.82 -10.08
CA THR A 171 -14.70 18.05 -11.31
C THR A 171 -16.20 17.96 -11.09
N LEU A 172 -16.97 18.65 -11.94
CA LEU A 172 -18.44 18.58 -12.00
C LEU A 172 -18.96 17.20 -12.39
N ALA A 173 -18.12 16.34 -12.99
CA ALA A 173 -18.50 14.96 -13.30
C ALA A 173 -18.58 14.08 -12.05
N GLU A 174 -17.79 14.42 -11.01
CA GLU A 174 -17.77 13.67 -9.76
C GLU A 174 -18.67 14.30 -8.69
N PHE A 175 -18.65 15.63 -8.54
CA PHE A 175 -19.33 16.34 -7.46
C PHE A 175 -20.41 17.29 -7.97
N SER A 176 -21.45 17.49 -7.14
CA SER A 176 -22.46 18.51 -7.40
C SER A 176 -21.88 19.93 -7.30
N PRO A 177 -22.54 20.93 -7.93
CA PRO A 177 -22.13 22.34 -7.80
C PRO A 177 -21.98 22.79 -6.34
N ASP A 178 -22.94 22.45 -5.47
CA ASP A 178 -22.90 22.81 -4.04
C ASP A 178 -21.64 22.29 -3.31
N VAL A 179 -21.17 21.09 -3.66
CA VAL A 179 -19.95 20.52 -3.07
C VAL A 179 -18.71 21.21 -3.63
N ILE A 180 -18.72 21.57 -4.91
CA ILE A 180 -17.64 22.34 -5.54
C ILE A 180 -17.54 23.73 -4.92
N ASP A 181 -18.65 24.40 -4.68
CA ASP A 181 -18.71 25.69 -4.00
C ASP A 181 -18.19 25.58 -2.57
N ALA A 182 -18.55 24.51 -1.85
CA ALA A 182 -18.02 24.24 -0.51
C ALA A 182 -16.49 24.00 -0.53
N ILE A 183 -15.99 23.24 -1.51
CA ILE A 183 -14.55 23.02 -1.71
C ILE A 183 -13.84 24.34 -2.03
N ALA A 184 -14.40 25.16 -2.92
CA ALA A 184 -13.86 26.47 -3.27
C ALA A 184 -13.82 27.41 -2.06
N ALA A 185 -14.88 27.41 -1.24
CA ALA A 185 -14.94 28.16 0.00
C ALA A 185 -13.86 27.71 1.00
N VAL A 186 -13.63 26.41 1.13
CA VAL A 186 -12.55 25.86 1.97
C VAL A 186 -11.17 26.27 1.44
N ARG A 187 -10.94 26.23 0.12
CA ARG A 187 -9.67 26.68 -0.47
C ARG A 187 -9.42 28.18 -0.29
N ALA A 188 -10.49 28.98 -0.31
CA ALA A 188 -10.43 30.42 -0.09
C ALA A 188 -10.27 30.80 1.39
N ALA A 189 -10.70 29.93 2.31
CA ALA A 189 -10.52 30.13 3.74
C ALA A 189 -9.03 29.98 4.09
N ALA A 190 -8.41 31.06 4.59
CA ALA A 190 -7.04 31.00 5.08
C ALA A 190 -6.93 29.92 6.17
N ALA A 191 -5.98 28.99 6.02
CA ALA A 191 -5.74 27.97 7.03
C ALA A 191 -5.48 28.67 8.39
N PRO A 192 -6.24 28.36 9.46
CA PRO A 192 -5.97 28.94 10.76
C PRO A 192 -4.59 28.47 11.22
N LEU A 193 -3.61 29.37 11.17
CA LEU A 193 -2.28 29.14 11.71
C LEU A 193 -2.39 29.07 13.23
N GLN A 194 -2.57 27.87 13.78
CA GLN A 194 -2.37 27.64 15.21
C GLN A 194 -0.88 27.45 15.49
N ARG A 195 -0.27 28.43 16.15
CA ARG A 195 1.04 28.24 16.78
C ARG A 195 0.89 27.31 17.98
N LEU A 196 1.41 26.09 17.87
CA LEU A 196 1.56 25.19 19.00
C LEU A 196 2.92 25.41 19.65
N HIS A 197 2.91 25.83 20.92
CA HIS A 197 4.13 25.91 21.73
C HIS A 197 4.38 24.53 22.36
N VAL A 198 5.24 23.73 21.74
CA VAL A 198 5.63 22.44 22.31
C VAL A 198 6.67 22.69 23.41
N VAL A 199 6.29 22.48 24.66
CA VAL A 199 7.21 22.54 25.80
C VAL A 199 7.63 21.12 26.12
N THR A 200 8.81 20.71 25.67
CA THR A 200 9.46 19.48 26.17
C THR A 200 10.06 19.78 27.53
N ARG A 201 9.58 19.10 28.58
CA ARG A 201 10.26 19.10 29.89
C ARG A 201 11.61 18.36 29.75
N PRO A 202 12.67 18.85 30.43
CA PRO A 202 13.99 18.21 30.44
C PRO A 202 13.97 16.85 31.13
#